data_AF-A0A3B9SV06-F1
#
_entry.id   AF-A0A3B9SV06-F1
#
_cell.length_a   1.000
_cell.length_b   1.000
_cell.length_c   1.000
_cell.angle_alpha   90.00
_cell.angle_beta   90.00
_cell.angle_gamma   90.00
#
_symmetry.space_group_name_H-M   'P 1'
#
loop_
_entity.id
_entity.type
_entity.pdbx_description
1 polymer ?
#
loop_
_entity_poly.entity_id
_entity_poly.type
_entity_poly.pdbx_seq_one_letter_code
_entity_poly.pdbx_strand_id
1 'polypeptide(L)'
;MKGRRQMKVRELQKRLSKIDPELDVLCYSEDEKFLVEDRGFILFDILAVSTTEAEQLRLDDGTPCLKFNRGPASEAIAILEITSDF
;
A
#
# COMPACT_ATOMS: atom_id res chain seq x y z
N MET A 1 -7.14 -16.58 -15.48
CA MET A 1 -6.60 -15.88 -14.30
C MET A 1 -7.20 -14.48 -14.24
N LYS A 2 -8.00 -14.14 -13.22
CA LYS A 2 -8.54 -12.78 -13.05
C LYS A 2 -7.38 -11.88 -12.59
N GLY A 3 -6.94 -10.94 -13.44
CA GLY A 3 -5.89 -9.98 -13.09
C GLY A 3 -6.27 -9.16 -11.85
N ARG A 4 -5.41 -9.17 -10.83
CA ARG A 4 -5.54 -8.36 -9.62
C ARG A 4 -5.46 -6.88 -10.02
N ARG A 5 -6.51 -6.09 -9.79
CA ARG A 5 -6.45 -4.62 -9.98
C ARG A 5 -5.92 -3.99 -8.69
N GLN A 6 -4.62 -3.71 -8.66
CA GLN A 6 -4.11 -2.67 -7.77
C GLN A 6 -4.71 -1.32 -8.21
N MET A 7 -5.07 -0.46 -7.26
CA MET A 7 -5.52 0.90 -7.56
C MET A 7 -4.37 1.67 -8.21
N LYS A 8 -4.61 2.30 -9.35
CA LYS A 8 -3.63 3.19 -9.98
C LYS A 8 -3.66 4.56 -9.29
N VAL A 9 -2.53 5.26 -9.26
CA VAL A 9 -2.42 6.61 -8.67
C VAL A 9 -3.51 7.56 -9.21
N ARG A 10 -3.76 7.54 -10.53
CA ARG A 10 -4.83 8.34 -11.16
C ARG A 10 -6.23 8.04 -10.63
N GLU A 11 -6.50 6.80 -10.24
CA GLU A 11 -7.79 6.40 -9.68
C GLU A 11 -7.91 6.88 -8.24
N LEU A 12 -6.82 6.75 -7.45
CA LEU A 12 -6.76 7.28 -6.10
C LEU A 12 -6.97 8.80 -6.10
N GLN A 13 -6.25 9.54 -6.95
CA GLN A 13 -6.43 10.99 -7.10
C GLN A 13 -7.88 11.37 -7.42
N LYS A 14 -8.54 10.64 -8.32
CA LYS A 14 -9.95 10.86 -8.67
C LYS A 14 -10.91 10.61 -7.49
N ARG A 15 -10.54 9.74 -6.55
CA ARG A 15 -11.33 9.48 -5.33
C ARG A 15 -11.07 10.58 -4.30
N LEU A 16 -9.81 10.91 -4.04
CA LEU A 16 -9.40 11.97 -3.12
C LEU A 16 -9.92 13.35 -3.55
N SER A 17 -9.97 13.64 -4.85
CA SER A 17 -10.47 14.92 -5.37
C SER A 17 -11.96 15.20 -5.09
N LYS A 18 -12.69 14.24 -4.51
CA LYS A 18 -14.10 14.37 -4.12
C LYS A 18 -14.29 14.55 -2.61
N ILE A 19 -13.21 14.54 -1.85
CA ILE A 19 -13.19 14.66 -0.39
C ILE A 19 -12.62 16.05 -0.06
N ASP A 20 -12.95 16.58 1.12
CA ASP A 20 -12.34 17.81 1.62
C ASP A 20 -10.80 17.65 1.72
N PRO A 21 -10.01 18.49 1.03
CA PRO A 21 -8.56 18.35 0.97
C PRO A 21 -7.84 18.64 2.30
N GLU A 22 -8.51 19.24 3.28
CA GLU A 22 -7.93 19.56 4.58
C GLU A 22 -8.15 18.46 5.64
N LEU A 23 -8.77 17.34 5.26
CA LEU A 23 -8.95 16.18 6.14
C LEU A 23 -7.71 15.28 6.18
N ASP A 24 -7.39 14.76 7.35
CA ASP A 24 -6.36 13.74 7.53
C ASP A 24 -6.73 12.43 6.82
N VAL A 25 -5.72 11.76 6.25
CA VAL A 25 -5.88 10.47 5.58
C VAL A 25 -5.35 9.35 6.48
N LEU A 26 -6.25 8.58 7.07
CA LEU A 26 -5.92 7.39 7.84
C LEU A 26 -6.04 6.11 7.01
N CYS A 27 -5.07 5.23 7.16
CA CYS A 27 -5.13 3.86 6.66
C CYS A 27 -5.53 2.93 7.81
N TYR A 28 -6.26 1.85 7.53
CA TYR A 28 -6.56 0.84 8.54
C TYR A 28 -6.57 -0.56 7.94
N SER A 29 -6.38 -1.57 8.80
CA SER A 29 -6.49 -2.98 8.40
C SER A 29 -7.16 -3.81 9.47
N GLU A 30 -8.03 -4.72 9.02
CA GLU A 30 -8.63 -5.81 9.82
C GLU A 30 -7.95 -7.16 9.50
N ASP A 31 -6.87 -7.16 8.71
CA ASP A 31 -6.14 -8.38 8.38
C ASP A 31 -5.42 -8.88 9.64
N GLU A 32 -5.83 -10.06 10.11
CA GLU A 32 -5.42 -10.67 11.38
C GLU A 32 -3.89 -10.72 11.55
N LYS A 33 -3.12 -10.81 10.46
CA LYS A 33 -1.64 -10.84 10.53
C LYS A 33 -1.01 -9.52 11.00
N PHE A 34 -1.75 -8.42 10.95
CA PHE A 34 -1.33 -7.11 11.41
C PHE A 34 -1.97 -6.73 12.75
N LEU A 35 -2.88 -7.56 13.28
CA LEU A 35 -3.56 -7.28 14.54
C LEU A 35 -2.70 -7.71 15.72
N VAL A 36 -2.70 -6.89 16.76
CA VAL A 36 -2.24 -7.27 18.10
C VAL A 36 -3.36 -8.04 18.78
N GLU A 37 -3.03 -9.00 19.64
CA GLU A 37 -4.01 -9.71 20.48
C GLU A 37 -5.02 -8.73 21.10
N ASP A 38 -6.30 -9.09 21.07
CA ASP A 38 -7.44 -8.32 21.57
C ASP A 38 -7.78 -6.99 20.84
N ARG A 39 -7.34 -6.79 19.59
CA ARG A 39 -7.78 -5.64 18.75
C ARG A 39 -8.45 -6.09 17.44
N GLY A 40 -9.60 -5.49 17.10
CA GLY A 40 -10.34 -5.80 15.87
C GLY A 40 -9.83 -5.12 14.59
N PHE A 41 -9.04 -4.06 14.71
CA PHE A 41 -8.39 -3.37 13.61
C PHE A 41 -7.12 -2.64 14.10
N ILE A 42 -6.22 -2.32 13.17
CA ILE A 42 -5.07 -1.44 13.40
C ILE A 42 -5.17 -0.22 12.49
N LEU A 43 -4.86 0.96 13.05
CA LEU A 43 -4.76 2.22 12.31
C LEU A 43 -3.30 2.48 11.93
N PHE A 44 -3.14 3.13 10.79
CA PHE A 44 -1.87 3.59 10.27
C PHE A 44 -1.97 5.03 9.80
N ASP A 45 -0.97 5.82 10.14
CA ASP A 45 -0.75 7.15 9.60
C ASP A 45 0.24 7.10 8.44
N ILE A 46 0.12 8.02 7.47
CA ILE A 46 1.00 8.12 6.30
C ILE A 46 2.09 9.14 6.60
N LEU A 47 3.33 8.67 6.74
CA LEU A 47 4.49 9.53 7.01
C LEU A 47 5.04 10.18 5.73
N ALA A 48 5.08 9.43 4.64
CA ALA A 48 5.64 9.90 3.38
C ALA A 48 5.07 9.16 2.17
N VAL A 49 5.11 9.85 1.03
CA VAL A 49 4.80 9.26 -0.29
C VAL A 49 6.01 9.42 -1.18
N SER A 50 6.47 8.31 -1.77
CA SER A 50 7.59 8.33 -2.71
C SER A 50 7.39 7.35 -3.86
N THR A 51 8.32 7.37 -4.83
CA THR A 51 8.34 6.43 -5.96
C THR A 51 9.61 5.60 -5.93
N THR A 52 9.49 4.31 -6.26
CA THR A 52 10.65 3.42 -6.38
C THR A 52 10.49 2.48 -7.57
N GLU A 53 11.60 1.94 -8.06
CA GLU A 53 11.62 0.87 -9.06
C GLU A 53 11.60 -0.48 -8.34
N ALA A 54 10.58 -1.29 -8.60
CA ALA A 54 10.45 -2.61 -7.99
C ALA A 54 9.88 -3.63 -8.96
N GLU A 55 10.32 -4.87 -8.82
CA GLU A 55 9.71 -6.02 -9.45
C GLU A 55 8.70 -6.64 -8.49
N GLN A 56 7.46 -6.80 -8.95
CA GLN A 56 6.42 -7.48 -8.17
C GLN A 56 6.47 -8.97 -8.45
N LEU A 57 6.60 -9.78 -7.41
CA LEU A 57 6.64 -11.24 -7.54
C LEU A 57 5.85 -11.92 -6.42
N ARG A 58 5.72 -13.24 -6.53
CA ARG A 58 5.25 -14.10 -5.46
C ARG A 58 6.34 -15.09 -5.11
N LEU A 59 6.55 -15.29 -3.82
CA LEU A 59 7.40 -16.36 -3.32
C LEU A 59 6.75 -17.73 -3.62
N ASP A 60 7.49 -18.80 -3.39
CA ASP A 60 7.04 -20.17 -3.70
C ASP A 60 5.78 -20.59 -2.92
N ASP A 61 5.57 -20.01 -1.74
CA ASP A 61 4.36 -20.17 -0.91
C ASP A 61 3.18 -19.29 -1.38
N GLY A 62 3.37 -18.51 -2.44
CA GLY A 62 2.40 -17.57 -2.98
C GLY A 62 2.40 -16.21 -2.29
N THR A 63 3.23 -15.96 -1.29
CA THR A 63 3.31 -14.67 -0.57
C THR A 63 3.71 -13.56 -1.53
N PRO A 64 2.93 -12.46 -1.66
CA PRO A 64 3.29 -11.33 -2.51
C PRO A 64 4.51 -10.61 -1.93
N CYS A 65 5.49 -10.33 -2.78
CA CYS A 65 6.74 -9.68 -2.41
C CYS A 65 7.11 -8.60 -3.43
N LEU A 66 7.83 -7.57 -2.96
CA LEU A 66 8.48 -6.57 -3.80
C LEU A 66 9.98 -6.80 -3.73
N LYS A 67 10.60 -7.02 -4.89
CA LYS A 67 12.05 -6.95 -5.03
C LYS A 67 12.43 -5.56 -5.47
N PHE A 68 13.03 -4.82 -4.55
CA PHE A 68 13.59 -3.50 -4.83
C PHE A 68 14.87 -3.65 -5.66
N ASN A 69 15.23 -2.57 -6.37
CA ASN A 69 16.30 -2.44 -7.37
C ASN A 69 15.84 -2.67 -8.82
N ARG A 70 16.49 -1.94 -9.74
CA ARG A 70 16.18 -1.95 -11.17
C ARG A 70 16.62 -3.27 -11.82
N GLY A 71 15.66 -3.96 -12.40
CA GLY A 71 15.84 -5.13 -13.24
C GLY A 71 14.97 -5.06 -14.50
N PRO A 72 15.07 -6.04 -15.42
CA PRO A 72 14.33 -6.04 -16.68
C PRO A 72 12.80 -6.04 -16.54
N ALA A 73 12.29 -6.52 -15.40
CA ALA A 73 10.87 -6.59 -15.09
C ALA A 73 10.43 -5.57 -14.01
N SER A 74 11.30 -4.63 -13.64
CA SER A 74 10.95 -3.58 -12.68
C SER A 74 10.02 -2.55 -13.31
N GLU A 75 9.08 -2.06 -12.51
CA GLU A 75 8.24 -0.94 -12.85
C GLU A 75 8.30 0.12 -11.74
N ALA A 76 8.13 1.38 -12.12
CA ALA A 76 7.93 2.47 -11.18
C ALA A 76 6.63 2.27 -10.40
N ILE A 77 6.72 2.21 -9.08
CA ILE A 77 5.59 2.10 -8.16
C ILE A 77 5.59 3.25 -7.16
N ALA A 78 4.41 3.71 -6.77
CA ALA A 78 4.24 4.61 -5.63
C ALA A 78 4.22 3.79 -4.34
N ILE A 79 4.90 4.26 -3.31
CA ILE A 79 4.92 3.66 -1.98
C ILE A 79 4.46 4.68 -0.94
N LEU A 80 3.69 4.20 0.02
CA LEU A 80 3.31 4.93 1.23
C LEU A 80 4.15 4.38 2.37
N GLU A 81 4.93 5.23 3.01
CA GLU A 81 5.52 4.92 4.31
C GLU A 81 4.45 5.15 5.37
N ILE A 82 4.23 4.13 6.21
CA ILE A 82 3.17 4.15 7.22
C ILE A 82 3.70 3.79 8.60
N THR A 83 3.09 4.34 9.64
CA THR A 83 3.35 4.01 11.04
C THR A 83 2.05 3.70 11.77
N SER A 84 2.07 2.83 12.78
CA SER A 84 0.96 2.63 13.71
C SER A 84 1.15 3.39 15.04
N ASP A 85 2.20 4.20 15.12
CA ASP A 85 2.58 5.03 16.26
C ASP A 85 2.44 6.49 15.84
N PHE A 86 1.30 7.11 16.21
CA PHE A 86 0.87 8.45 15.81
C PHE A 86 0.38 9.25 17.03
#